data_AF-A0A6H9YB15-F1
#
_entry.id   AF-A0A6H9YB15-F1
#
_cell.length_a   1.000
_cell.length_b   1.000
_cell.length_c   1.000
_cell.angle_alpha   90.00
_cell.angle_beta   90.00
_cell.angle_gamma   90.00
#
_symmetry.space_group_name_H-M   'P 1'
#
loop_
_entity.id
_entity.type
_entity.pdbx_description
1 polymer ?
#
loop_
_entity_poly.entity_id
_entity_poly.type
_entity_poly.pdbx_seq_one_letter_code
_entity_poly.pdbx_strand_id
1 'polypeptide(L)'
;MQLLFVHGMGRSPLSGWPMLRRLKRRGIAVATFGYVTARPDFEAIRQRLQARIERLAQQGDYALAGHSLGGVLLRAALANLPPEVAPPKRLFLIATPVHASRLARKFQHRLAYRMLTGDCGRLLASDARMAALPLPCVPTTAIIGTRGLPWKPDPFLGEPNDGVVAVSEVCAGWLADQVRIPAVHTLIPASRAVADIILRRLSPDS
;
A
#
# COMPACT_ATOMS: atom_id res chain seq x y z
N MET A 1 -19.95 -3.89 5.34
CA MET A 1 -18.48 -3.98 5.12
C MET A 1 -17.96 -2.64 4.60
N GLN A 2 -16.91 -2.13 5.24
CA GLN A 2 -16.23 -0.89 4.85
C GLN A 2 -14.84 -1.18 4.27
N LEU A 3 -14.29 -0.28 3.46
CA LEU A 3 -12.91 -0.32 3.00
C LEU A 3 -12.26 1.05 3.10
N LEU A 4 -11.16 1.14 3.86
CA LEU A 4 -10.32 2.34 3.90
C LEU A 4 -9.15 2.20 2.93
N PHE A 5 -9.06 3.15 2.00
CA PHE A 5 -7.98 3.24 1.04
C PHE A 5 -6.95 4.30 1.43
N VAL A 6 -5.68 3.90 1.39
CA VAL A 6 -4.52 4.76 1.66
C VAL A 6 -3.68 4.85 0.39
N HIS A 7 -3.56 6.06 -0.16
CA HIS A 7 -2.84 6.27 -1.41
C HIS A 7 -1.32 6.17 -1.22
N GLY A 8 -0.58 6.16 -2.34
CA GLY A 8 0.88 6.15 -2.34
C GLY A 8 1.50 7.54 -2.20
N MET A 9 2.83 7.57 -2.08
CA MET A 9 3.61 8.81 -2.02
C MET A 9 3.43 9.70 -3.26
N GLY A 10 3.36 11.02 -3.07
CA GLY A 10 3.19 11.98 -4.17
C GLY A 10 1.84 11.88 -4.90
N ARG A 11 0.84 11.27 -4.27
CA ARG A 11 -0.51 11.09 -4.82
C ARG A 11 -1.56 11.65 -3.86
N SER A 12 -2.81 11.52 -4.28
CA SER A 12 -3.99 11.77 -3.46
C SER A 12 -4.92 10.56 -3.52
N PRO A 13 -5.97 10.51 -2.68
CA PRO A 13 -6.99 9.47 -2.75
C PRO A 13 -7.61 9.28 -4.14
N LEU A 14 -7.58 10.30 -5.01
CA LEU A 14 -8.10 10.24 -6.37
C LEU A 14 -7.39 9.19 -7.25
N SER A 15 -6.16 8.81 -6.90
CA SER A 15 -5.42 7.75 -7.61
C SER A 15 -6.13 6.39 -7.60
N GLY A 16 -6.95 6.11 -6.58
CA GLY A 16 -7.75 4.89 -6.47
C GLY A 16 -9.19 5.05 -6.93
N TRP A 17 -9.61 6.23 -7.39
CA TRP A 17 -11.03 6.55 -7.54
C TRP A 17 -11.82 5.61 -8.45
N PRO A 18 -11.32 5.17 -9.63
CA PRO A 18 -12.06 4.22 -10.46
C PRO A 18 -12.31 2.88 -9.75
N MET A 19 -11.30 2.35 -9.03
CA MET A 19 -11.42 1.15 -8.20
C MET A 19 -12.45 1.38 -7.09
N LEU A 20 -12.33 2.47 -6.32
CA LEU A 20 -13.25 2.78 -5.22
C LEU A 20 -14.70 2.95 -5.68
N ARG A 21 -14.94 3.58 -6.83
CA ARG A 21 -16.29 3.69 -7.43
C ARG A 21 -16.87 2.34 -7.81
N ARG A 22 -16.04 1.37 -8.19
CA ARG A 22 -16.49 0.01 -8.52
C ARG A 22 -16.84 -0.76 -7.25
N LEU A 23 -16.02 -0.64 -6.20
CA LEU A 23 -16.31 -1.22 -4.89
C LEU A 23 -17.63 -0.67 -4.32
N LYS A 24 -17.82 0.66 -4.38
CA LYS A 24 -19.07 1.31 -3.93
C LYS A 24 -20.31 0.80 -4.67
N ARG A 25 -20.21 0.61 -5.99
CA ARG A 25 -21.29 0.04 -6.81
C ARG A 25 -21.63 -1.43 -6.47
N ARG A 26 -20.76 -2.11 -5.74
CA ARG A 26 -20.95 -3.49 -5.26
C ARG A 26 -21.26 -3.56 -3.76
N GLY A 27 -21.70 -2.45 -3.16
CA GLY A 27 -22.16 -2.41 -1.78
C GLY A 27 -21.06 -2.22 -0.72
N ILE A 28 -19.81 -2.02 -1.11
CA ILE A 28 -18.72 -1.72 -0.16
C ILE A 28 -18.71 -0.23 0.15
N ALA A 29 -18.88 0.14 1.43
CA ALA A 29 -18.69 1.52 1.86
C ALA A 29 -17.20 1.89 1.78
N VAL A 30 -16.84 2.92 1.01
CA VAL A 30 -15.44 3.30 0.79
C VAL A 30 -15.10 4.58 1.55
N ALA A 31 -13.99 4.55 2.27
CA ALA A 31 -13.36 5.69 2.91
C ALA A 31 -11.93 5.85 2.38
N THR A 32 -11.36 7.04 2.52
CA THR A 32 -9.98 7.31 2.11
C THR A 32 -9.21 8.05 3.19
N PHE A 33 -7.90 7.81 3.25
CA PHE A 33 -6.97 8.58 4.07
C PHE A 33 -5.96 9.31 3.18
N GLY A 34 -5.90 10.64 3.36
CA GLY A 34 -4.99 11.52 2.65
C GLY A 34 -3.81 11.95 3.51
N TYR A 35 -2.60 11.96 2.96
CA TYR A 35 -1.40 12.46 3.64
C TYR A 35 -0.39 13.07 2.65
N VAL A 36 0.57 13.82 3.19
CA VAL A 36 1.69 14.40 2.45
C VAL A 36 3.00 13.97 3.11
N THR A 37 4.03 13.67 2.33
CA THR A 37 5.32 13.16 2.81
C THR A 37 6.39 14.23 2.98
N ALA A 38 6.13 15.45 2.50
CA ALA A 38 7.13 16.53 2.48
C ALA A 38 7.32 17.22 3.85
N ARG A 39 6.36 17.08 4.79
CA ARG A 39 6.35 17.83 6.07
C ARG A 39 6.33 16.94 7.31
N PRO A 40 5.34 16.05 7.51
CA PRO A 40 5.33 15.17 8.68
C PRO A 40 6.36 14.05 8.51
N ASP A 41 6.93 13.59 9.61
CA ASP A 41 7.66 12.33 9.64
C ASP A 41 6.71 11.13 9.51
N PHE A 42 7.28 9.94 9.29
CA PHE A 42 6.52 8.72 9.11
C PHE A 42 5.61 8.40 10.31
N GLU A 43 6.09 8.69 11.51
CA GLU A 43 5.42 8.39 12.77
C GLU A 43 4.16 9.24 12.98
N ALA A 44 4.23 10.53 12.68
CA ALA A 44 3.07 11.42 12.73
C ALA A 44 1.97 11.01 11.73
N ILE A 45 2.34 10.55 10.53
CA ILE A 45 1.37 10.02 9.56
C ILE A 45 0.76 8.71 10.08
N ARG A 46 1.59 7.81 10.62
CA ARG A 46 1.18 6.53 11.20
C ARG A 46 0.15 6.72 12.32
N GLN A 47 0.41 7.62 13.27
CA GLN A 47 -0.51 7.90 14.39
C GLN A 47 -1.86 8.44 13.91
N ARG A 48 -1.86 9.36 12.94
CA ARG A 48 -3.10 9.87 12.33
C ARG A 48 -3.88 8.78 11.60
N LEU A 49 -3.18 7.88 10.92
CA LEU A 49 -3.78 6.74 10.24
C LEU A 49 -4.36 5.73 11.25
N GLN A 50 -3.64 5.45 12.34
CA GLN A 50 -4.09 4.62 13.44
C GLN A 50 -5.42 5.14 14.00
N ALA A 51 -5.49 6.42 14.40
CA ALA A 51 -6.72 7.05 14.90
C ALA A 51 -7.86 7.07 13.86
N ARG A 52 -7.55 6.99 12.56
CA ARG A 52 -8.56 6.85 11.51
C ARG A 52 -9.11 5.42 11.43
N ILE A 53 -8.25 4.41 11.59
CA ILE A 53 -8.61 3.00 11.61
C ILE A 53 -9.46 2.69 12.85
N GLU A 54 -9.08 3.21 14.02
CA GLU A 54 -9.85 3.06 15.28
C GLU A 54 -11.30 3.52 15.11
N ARG A 55 -11.51 4.73 14.57
CA ARG A 55 -12.84 5.26 14.28
C ARG A 55 -13.60 4.45 13.23
N LEU A 56 -12.89 3.83 12.28
CA LEU A 56 -13.53 2.98 11.27
C LEU A 56 -14.00 1.66 11.88
N ALA A 57 -13.20 1.07 12.76
CA ALA A 57 -13.52 -0.17 13.46
C ALA A 57 -14.77 -0.03 14.35
N GLN A 58 -14.96 1.13 14.98
CA GLN A 58 -16.16 1.45 15.76
C GLN A 58 -17.45 1.45 14.91
N GLN A 59 -17.34 1.59 13.60
CA GLN A 59 -18.47 1.61 12.66
C GLN A 59 -18.81 0.20 12.12
N GLY A 60 -18.11 -0.84 12.60
CA GLY A 60 -18.32 -2.23 12.23
C GLY A 60 -17.25 -2.79 11.29
N ASP A 61 -17.57 -3.90 10.63
CA ASP A 61 -16.63 -4.66 9.81
C ASP A 61 -15.96 -3.82 8.71
N TYR A 62 -14.63 -3.89 8.65
CA TYR A 62 -13.81 -3.14 7.73
C TYR A 62 -12.66 -3.96 7.13
N ALA A 63 -12.18 -3.49 5.99
CA ALA A 63 -10.97 -3.93 5.31
C ALA A 63 -10.07 -2.72 5.00
N LEU A 64 -8.80 -2.98 4.75
CA LEU A 64 -7.80 -1.93 4.50
C LEU A 64 -7.12 -2.18 3.15
N ALA A 65 -6.91 -1.14 2.36
CA ALA A 65 -6.19 -1.23 1.10
C ALA A 65 -5.16 -0.10 1.00
N GLY A 66 -3.89 -0.45 0.88
CA GLY A 66 -2.80 0.51 0.77
C GLY A 66 -2.08 0.39 -0.55
N HIS A 67 -1.91 1.50 -1.26
CA HIS A 67 -1.09 1.55 -2.45
C HIS A 67 0.34 2.02 -2.13
N SER A 68 1.36 1.27 -2.56
CA SER A 68 2.77 1.65 -2.38
C SER A 68 3.07 2.00 -0.91
N LEU A 69 3.61 3.18 -0.62
CA LEU A 69 3.83 3.68 0.75
C LEU A 69 2.58 3.62 1.65
N GLY A 70 1.36 3.73 1.10
CA GLY A 70 0.14 3.62 1.87
C GLY A 70 -0.03 2.25 2.54
N GLY A 71 0.43 1.17 1.90
CA GLY A 71 0.43 -0.17 2.50
C GLY A 71 1.48 -0.33 3.58
N VAL A 72 2.64 0.32 3.43
CA VAL A 72 3.70 0.37 4.47
C VAL A 72 3.17 1.06 5.73
N LEU A 73 2.47 2.20 5.55
CA LEU A 73 1.82 2.92 6.65
C LEU A 73 0.72 2.07 7.32
N LEU A 74 -0.08 1.34 6.55
CA LEU A 74 -1.10 0.44 7.10
C LEU A 74 -0.49 -0.69 7.93
N ARG A 75 0.60 -1.32 7.48
CA ARG A 75 1.33 -2.33 8.26
C ARG A 75 1.80 -1.76 9.60
N ALA A 76 2.42 -0.58 9.56
CA ALA A 76 2.89 0.09 10.77
C ALA A 76 1.74 0.49 11.71
N ALA A 77 0.64 1.02 11.17
CA ALA A 77 -0.52 1.43 11.95
C ALA A 77 -1.23 0.23 12.60
N LEU A 78 -1.43 -0.87 11.86
CA LEU A 78 -2.07 -2.09 12.37
C LEU A 78 -1.31 -2.70 13.55
N ALA A 79 0.02 -2.70 13.49
CA ALA A 79 0.85 -3.26 14.56
C ALA A 79 0.81 -2.44 15.87
N ASN A 80 0.30 -1.22 15.81
CA ASN A 80 0.19 -0.31 16.95
C ASN A 80 -1.26 -0.05 17.34
N LEU A 81 -2.22 -0.81 16.80
CA LEU A 81 -3.60 -0.69 17.23
C LEU A 81 -3.75 -1.17 18.69
N PRO A 82 -4.57 -0.48 19.49
CA PRO A 82 -4.95 -0.97 20.81
C PRO A 82 -5.61 -2.36 20.72
N PRO A 83 -5.38 -3.27 21.70
CA PRO A 83 -5.92 -4.63 21.68
C PRO A 83 -7.45 -4.71 21.60
N GLU A 84 -8.17 -3.69 22.07
CA GLU A 84 -9.62 -3.59 22.02
C GLU A 84 -10.18 -3.29 20.62
N VAL A 85 -9.33 -2.86 19.69
CA VAL A 85 -9.74 -2.54 18.32
C VAL A 85 -9.80 -3.83 17.52
N ALA A 86 -11.01 -4.19 17.08
CA ALA A 86 -11.21 -5.36 16.23
C ALA A 86 -10.30 -5.28 14.98
N PRO A 87 -9.59 -6.36 14.60
CA PRO A 87 -8.72 -6.36 13.44
C PRO A 87 -9.53 -6.24 12.13
N PRO A 88 -8.93 -5.73 11.04
CA PRO A 88 -9.57 -5.73 9.74
C PRO A 88 -9.83 -7.17 9.28
N LYS A 89 -10.90 -7.38 8.51
CA LYS A 89 -11.19 -8.68 7.89
C LYS A 89 -10.12 -9.10 6.89
N ARG A 90 -9.51 -8.12 6.20
CA ARG A 90 -8.43 -8.34 5.24
C ARG A 90 -7.63 -7.06 4.99
N LEU A 91 -6.33 -7.23 4.76
CA LEU A 91 -5.40 -6.20 4.31
C LEU A 91 -5.03 -6.43 2.84
N PHE A 92 -5.15 -5.40 2.00
CA PHE A 92 -4.72 -5.42 0.61
C PHE A 92 -3.49 -4.54 0.42
N LEU A 93 -2.38 -5.18 0.07
CA LEU A 93 -1.10 -4.55 -0.23
C LEU A 93 -0.97 -4.37 -1.74
N ILE A 94 -1.27 -3.17 -2.24
CA ILE A 94 -1.33 -2.87 -3.67
C ILE A 94 0.02 -2.26 -4.09
N ALA A 95 0.85 -3.02 -4.80
CA ALA A 95 2.21 -2.63 -5.15
C ALA A 95 3.00 -2.07 -3.96
N THR A 96 2.77 -2.64 -2.77
CA THR A 96 3.38 -2.19 -1.52
C THR A 96 4.72 -2.89 -1.35
N PRO A 97 5.84 -2.14 -1.26
CA PRO A 97 7.12 -2.76 -0.95
C PRO A 97 7.09 -3.34 0.47
N VAL A 98 7.52 -4.59 0.59
CA VAL A 98 7.79 -5.28 1.86
C VAL A 98 9.29 -5.35 2.15
N HIS A 99 10.13 -5.08 1.16
CA HIS A 99 11.57 -4.86 1.26
C HIS A 99 11.94 -3.43 0.84
N ALA A 100 13.18 -3.00 1.10
CA ALA A 100 13.63 -1.68 0.70
C ALA A 100 13.66 -1.52 -0.83
N SER A 101 13.25 -0.34 -1.30
CA SER A 101 13.14 -0.02 -2.72
C SER A 101 14.47 0.40 -3.32
N ARG A 102 14.89 -0.26 -4.40
CA ARG A 102 16.05 0.08 -5.23
C ARG A 102 15.97 1.51 -5.76
N LEU A 103 14.79 1.95 -6.21
CA LEU A 103 14.59 3.34 -6.63
C LEU A 103 14.72 4.32 -5.47
N ALA A 104 14.15 4.00 -4.30
CA ALA A 104 14.33 4.85 -3.12
C ALA A 104 15.81 4.96 -2.75
N ARG A 105 16.57 3.86 -2.74
CA ARG A 105 18.03 3.87 -2.51
C ARG A 105 18.79 4.68 -3.55
N LYS A 106 18.42 4.57 -4.83
CA LYS A 106 19.04 5.32 -5.93
C LYS A 106 18.82 6.83 -5.82
N PHE A 107 17.66 7.25 -5.33
CA PHE A 107 17.28 8.67 -5.28
C PHE A 107 17.43 9.33 -3.91
N GLN A 108 17.67 8.59 -2.83
CA GLN A 108 17.70 9.11 -1.45
C GLN A 108 18.67 10.28 -1.22
N HIS A 109 19.75 10.38 -1.99
CA HIS A 109 20.73 11.46 -1.87
C HIS A 109 20.38 12.71 -2.70
N ARG A 110 19.36 12.64 -3.57
CA ARG A 110 18.94 13.78 -4.39
C ARG A 110 18.10 14.75 -3.56
N LEU A 111 18.47 16.03 -3.58
CA LEU A 111 17.77 17.07 -2.79
C LEU A 111 16.26 17.12 -3.10
N ALA A 112 15.88 17.11 -4.37
CA ALA A 112 14.47 17.11 -4.78
C ALA A 112 13.69 15.90 -4.22
N TYR A 113 14.30 14.71 -4.21
CA TYR A 113 13.69 13.52 -3.64
C TYR A 113 13.53 13.65 -2.12
N ARG A 114 14.56 14.13 -1.41
CA ARG A 114 14.50 14.34 0.04
C ARG A 114 13.42 15.35 0.43
N MET A 115 13.29 16.45 -0.31
CA MET A 115 12.27 17.47 -0.05
C MET A 115 10.85 16.95 -0.29
N LEU A 116 10.66 16.10 -1.30
CA LEU A 116 9.35 15.55 -1.64
C LEU A 116 8.91 14.41 -0.70
N THR A 117 9.85 13.56 -0.30
CA THR A 117 9.57 12.27 0.34
C THR A 117 9.89 12.24 1.83
N GLY A 118 10.68 13.20 2.32
CA GLY A 118 10.98 13.36 3.73
C GLY A 118 11.51 12.08 4.37
N ASP A 119 10.99 11.76 5.56
CA ASP A 119 11.35 10.54 6.29
C ASP A 119 10.82 9.27 5.62
N CYS A 120 9.65 9.32 4.98
CA CYS A 120 9.06 8.17 4.31
C CYS A 120 9.96 7.63 3.18
N GLY A 121 10.57 8.54 2.41
CA GLY A 121 11.51 8.15 1.35
C GLY A 121 12.78 7.49 1.90
N ARG A 122 13.26 7.90 3.08
CA ARG A 122 14.40 7.28 3.76
C ARG A 122 14.04 5.92 4.35
N LEU A 123 12.84 5.79 4.91
CA LEU A 123 12.32 4.50 5.36
C LEU A 123 12.29 3.49 4.21
N LEU A 124 11.73 3.89 3.05
CA LEU A 124 11.68 3.03 1.86
C LEU A 124 13.06 2.65 1.32
N ALA A 125 14.10 3.43 1.58
CA ALA A 125 15.46 3.13 1.16
C ALA A 125 16.22 2.21 2.16
N SER A 126 15.73 2.05 3.39
CA SER A 126 16.45 1.40 4.48
C SER A 126 15.97 -0.03 4.71
N ASP A 127 16.85 -1.01 4.52
CA ASP A 127 16.56 -2.42 4.83
C ASP A 127 16.19 -2.62 6.29
N ALA A 128 16.98 -2.06 7.20
CA ALA A 128 16.75 -2.19 8.64
C ALA A 128 15.36 -1.65 9.03
N ARG A 129 14.97 -0.48 8.53
CA ARG A 129 13.66 0.10 8.85
C ARG A 129 12.51 -0.67 8.22
N MET A 130 12.65 -1.14 6.97
CA MET A 130 11.62 -1.94 6.31
C MET A 130 11.45 -3.33 6.95
N ALA A 131 12.55 -3.97 7.36
CA ALA A 131 12.55 -5.25 8.05
C ALA A 131 12.01 -5.15 9.48
N ALA A 132 12.22 -4.01 10.15
CA ALA A 132 11.67 -3.75 11.48
C ALA A 132 10.14 -3.53 11.48
N LEU A 133 9.51 -3.34 10.31
CA LEU A 133 8.06 -3.23 10.23
C LEU A 133 7.41 -4.58 10.53
N PRO A 134 6.47 -4.65 11.49
CA PRO A 134 5.84 -5.90 11.85
C PRO A 134 5.13 -6.59 10.69
N LEU A 135 5.03 -7.90 10.78
CA LEU A 135 4.21 -8.71 9.89
C LEU A 135 2.73 -8.54 10.30
N PRO A 136 1.81 -8.31 9.35
CA PRO A 136 0.40 -8.22 9.67
C PRO A 136 -0.13 -9.59 10.12
N CYS A 137 -0.76 -9.65 11.31
CA CYS A 137 -1.41 -10.85 11.84
C CYS A 137 -2.84 -11.06 11.31
N VAL A 138 -3.15 -10.53 10.12
CA VAL A 138 -4.48 -10.56 9.50
C VAL A 138 -4.38 -11.15 8.10
N PRO A 139 -5.47 -11.74 7.56
CA PRO A 139 -5.48 -12.19 6.18
C PRO A 139 -5.02 -11.06 5.26
N THR A 140 -3.98 -11.32 4.47
CA THR A 140 -3.33 -10.30 3.64
C THR A 140 -3.22 -10.78 2.20
N THR A 141 -3.64 -9.92 1.27
CA THR A 141 -3.49 -10.15 -0.18
C THR A 141 -2.53 -9.12 -0.76
N ALA A 142 -1.45 -9.58 -1.38
CA ALA A 142 -0.55 -8.73 -2.15
C ALA A 142 -0.98 -8.68 -3.63
N ILE A 143 -1.12 -7.48 -4.18
CA ILE A 143 -1.44 -7.26 -5.59
C ILE A 143 -0.25 -6.59 -6.27
N ILE A 144 0.35 -7.31 -7.21
CA ILE A 144 1.70 -7.04 -7.72
C ILE A 144 1.62 -6.61 -9.18
N GLY A 145 2.13 -5.43 -9.51
CA GLY A 145 2.27 -4.98 -10.89
C GLY A 145 3.48 -5.61 -11.59
N THR A 146 3.38 -5.82 -12.89
CA THR A 146 4.43 -6.51 -13.68
C THR A 146 4.70 -5.87 -15.05
N ARG A 147 4.10 -4.70 -15.33
CA ARG A 147 4.19 -4.06 -16.66
C ARG A 147 4.92 -2.73 -16.62
N GLY A 148 6.01 -2.65 -15.87
CA GLY A 148 6.87 -1.48 -15.81
C GLY A 148 7.33 -1.03 -17.19
N LEU A 149 7.37 0.28 -17.39
CA LEU A 149 7.95 0.84 -18.61
C LEU A 149 9.48 0.65 -18.57
N PRO A 150 10.14 0.37 -19.71
CA PRO A 150 11.58 0.18 -19.76
C PRO A 150 12.33 1.51 -19.52
N TRP A 151 13.38 1.47 -18.71
CA TRP A 151 14.26 2.62 -18.41
C TRP A 151 15.69 2.34 -18.88
N LYS A 152 16.45 3.39 -19.23
CA LYS A 152 17.90 3.29 -19.48
C LYS A 152 18.67 4.33 -18.65
N PRO A 153 19.62 3.92 -17.78
CA PRO A 153 19.93 2.53 -17.41
C PRO A 153 18.79 1.89 -16.60
N ASP A 154 18.56 0.58 -16.79
CA ASP A 154 17.51 -0.19 -16.12
C ASP A 154 17.82 -0.35 -14.62
N PRO A 155 17.03 0.24 -13.71
CA PRO A 155 17.25 0.10 -12.27
C PRO A 155 16.86 -1.29 -11.71
N PHE A 156 16.17 -2.13 -12.49
CA PHE A 156 15.66 -3.43 -12.05
C PHE A 156 16.39 -4.61 -12.69
N LEU A 157 17.37 -4.37 -13.57
CA LEU A 157 18.26 -5.40 -14.15
C LEU A 157 17.48 -6.54 -14.85
N GLY A 158 16.42 -6.20 -15.58
CA GLY A 158 15.57 -7.16 -16.29
C GLY A 158 14.54 -7.88 -15.41
N GLU A 159 14.52 -7.63 -14.10
CA GLU A 159 13.52 -8.23 -13.21
C GLU A 159 12.11 -7.68 -13.50
N PRO A 160 11.06 -8.54 -13.52
CA PRO A 160 9.68 -8.07 -13.61
C PRO A 160 9.37 -7.02 -12.54
N ASN A 161 8.79 -5.90 -12.96
CA ASN A 161 8.52 -4.75 -12.11
C ASN A 161 7.31 -3.98 -12.64
N ASP A 162 6.83 -3.01 -11.87
CA ASP A 162 5.74 -2.12 -12.29
C ASP A 162 6.21 -0.70 -12.69
N GLY A 163 7.53 -0.52 -12.82
CA GLY A 163 8.20 0.73 -13.14
C GLY A 163 8.64 1.52 -11.91
N VAL A 164 8.23 1.11 -10.70
CA VAL A 164 8.65 1.76 -9.44
C VAL A 164 9.18 0.74 -8.43
N VAL A 165 8.54 -0.43 -8.35
CA VAL A 165 8.97 -1.55 -7.51
C VAL A 165 9.04 -2.84 -8.33
N ALA A 166 10.04 -3.65 -8.01
CA ALA A 166 10.24 -4.98 -8.57
C ALA A 166 9.36 -6.02 -7.85
N VAL A 167 9.11 -7.15 -8.50
CA VAL A 167 8.35 -8.26 -7.92
C VAL A 167 9.00 -8.75 -6.63
N SER A 168 10.32 -8.87 -6.57
CA SER A 168 11.03 -9.26 -5.34
C SER A 168 10.87 -8.28 -4.19
N GLU A 169 10.57 -7.00 -4.45
CA GLU A 169 10.41 -5.98 -3.41
C GLU A 169 9.03 -6.02 -2.76
N VAL A 170 8.03 -6.60 -3.45
CA VAL A 170 6.63 -6.65 -3.03
C VAL A 170 6.14 -8.07 -2.68
N CYS A 171 6.97 -9.09 -2.92
CA CYS A 171 6.70 -10.49 -2.58
C CYS A 171 7.49 -10.89 -1.32
N ALA A 172 6.93 -11.79 -0.51
CA ALA A 172 7.64 -12.40 0.59
C ALA A 172 7.01 -13.76 0.95
N GLY A 173 7.78 -14.67 1.56
CA GLY A 173 7.29 -16.01 1.91
C GLY A 173 6.10 -16.02 2.88
N TRP A 174 5.95 -14.98 3.70
CA TRP A 174 4.82 -14.84 4.63
C TRP A 174 3.53 -14.33 3.96
N LEU A 175 3.59 -13.86 2.71
CA LEU A 175 2.42 -13.46 1.93
C LEU A 175 1.85 -14.69 1.20
N ALA A 176 0.87 -15.36 1.80
CA ALA A 176 0.28 -16.56 1.18
C ALA A 176 -0.55 -16.26 -0.08
N ASP A 177 -1.28 -15.13 -0.11
CA ASP A 177 -2.12 -14.73 -1.26
C ASP A 177 -1.45 -13.59 -2.04
N GLN A 178 -0.87 -13.93 -3.18
CA GLN A 178 -0.13 -13.01 -4.05
C GLN A 178 -0.71 -13.09 -5.47
N VAL A 179 -1.20 -11.96 -5.98
CA VAL A 179 -1.83 -11.88 -7.30
C VAL A 179 -1.07 -10.89 -8.18
N ARG A 180 -0.55 -11.37 -9.31
CA ARG A 180 0.13 -10.53 -10.29
C ARG A 180 -0.86 -9.97 -11.31
N ILE A 181 -0.69 -8.71 -11.68
CA ILE A 181 -1.47 -8.05 -12.73
C ILE A 181 -0.56 -7.30 -13.72
N PRO A 182 -0.91 -7.25 -15.02
CA PRO A 182 -0.11 -6.56 -16.03
C PRO A 182 -0.39 -5.05 -16.03
N ALA A 183 0.01 -4.34 -14.97
CA ALA A 183 -0.19 -2.90 -14.82
C ALA A 183 1.08 -2.17 -14.36
N VAL A 184 1.19 -0.89 -14.74
CA VAL A 184 2.22 0.05 -14.27
C VAL A 184 1.83 0.64 -12.92
N HIS A 185 2.81 0.93 -12.06
CA HIS A 185 2.64 1.35 -10.67
C HIS A 185 1.56 2.43 -10.49
N THR A 186 1.60 3.45 -11.35
CA THR A 186 0.73 4.62 -11.27
C THR A 186 -0.73 4.35 -11.58
N LEU A 187 -1.02 3.28 -12.33
CA LEU A 187 -2.36 2.91 -12.78
C LEU A 187 -2.94 1.69 -12.05
N ILE A 188 -2.11 0.93 -11.31
CA ILE A 188 -2.56 -0.19 -10.47
C ILE A 188 -3.73 0.21 -9.56
N PRO A 189 -3.66 1.27 -8.73
CA PRO A 189 -4.75 1.59 -7.81
C PRO A 189 -6.06 1.98 -8.51
N ALA A 190 -6.01 2.39 -9.78
CA ALA A 190 -7.18 2.68 -10.60
C ALA A 190 -7.68 1.47 -11.41
N SER A 191 -6.98 0.33 -11.35
CA SER A 191 -7.27 -0.82 -12.20
C SER A 191 -8.56 -1.52 -11.80
N ARG A 192 -9.35 -1.90 -12.81
CA ARG A 192 -10.52 -2.78 -12.65
C ARG A 192 -10.13 -4.12 -12.03
N ALA A 193 -8.97 -4.67 -12.40
CA ALA A 193 -8.51 -5.95 -11.88
C ALA A 193 -8.32 -5.91 -10.36
N VAL A 194 -7.79 -4.81 -9.82
CA VAL A 194 -7.61 -4.63 -8.37
C VAL A 194 -8.97 -4.63 -7.66
N ALA A 195 -9.95 -3.89 -8.16
CA ALA A 195 -11.29 -3.90 -7.59
C ALA A 195 -11.92 -5.30 -7.61
N ASP A 196 -11.78 -6.03 -8.71
CA ASP A 196 -12.34 -7.38 -8.84
C ASP A 196 -11.64 -8.38 -7.90
N ILE A 197 -10.33 -8.26 -7.69
CA ILE A 197 -9.60 -9.05 -6.68
C ILE A 197 -10.12 -8.74 -5.28
N ILE A 198 -10.22 -7.46 -4.92
CA ILE A 198 -10.71 -7.04 -3.60
C ILE A 198 -12.09 -7.62 -3.33
N LEU A 199 -13.02 -7.51 -4.28
CA LEU A 199 -14.38 -8.03 -4.13
C LEU A 199 -14.40 -9.54 -3.89
N ARG A 200 -13.69 -10.32 -4.73
CA ARG A 200 -13.61 -11.78 -4.57
C ARG A 200 -13.02 -12.19 -3.22
N ARG A 201 -12.09 -11.40 -2.68
CA ARG A 201 -11.45 -11.68 -1.40
C ARG A 201 -12.27 -11.21 -0.20
N LEU A 202 -13.24 -10.32 -0.39
CA LEU A 202 -14.14 -9.88 0.68
C LEU A 202 -15.45 -10.68 0.72
N SER A 203 -15.77 -11.40 -0.35
CA SER A 203 -16.94 -12.26 -0.47
C SER A 203 -16.53 -13.62 -1.03
N PRO A 204 -15.89 -14.49 -0.22
CA PRO A 204 -15.42 -15.80 -0.69
C PRO A 204 -16.56 -16.77 -1.04
N ASP A 205 -17.80 -16.51 -0.63
CA ASP A 205 -18.95 -17.40 -0.78
C ASP A 205 -19.95 -16.92 -1.86
N SER A 206 -19.48 -16.54 -3.05
CA SER A 206 -20.36 -16.20 -4.20
C SER A 206 -19.86 -16.79 -5.50
#